data_AF-A0A1H3DS58-F1
#
_entry.id   AF-A0A1H3DS58-F1
#
_cell.length_a   1.000
_cell.length_b   1.000
_cell.length_c   1.000
_cell.angle_alpha   90.00
_cell.angle_beta   90.00
_cell.angle_gamma   90.00
#
_symmetry.space_group_name_H-M   'P 1'
#
loop_
_entity.id
_entity.type
_entity.pdbx_description
1 polymer ?
#
loop_
_entity_poly.entity_id
_entity_poly.type
_entity_poly.pdbx_seq_one_letter_code
_entity_poly.pdbx_strand_id
1 'polypeptide(L)'
;MTDSTKAPRTTSAQRQAALRQRARSLAYGIDDEDIRSAPDTALLEALPVAFRNRQTAPIEAIAIELLLRLGRQVKIIPVEPSSVTVTPIDATSGASATRGYPIEVQQLAVDMAAQGRSSPEIHKAILAMVGRAPAVSNLSKAIRRWQSAPVAP
;
A
#
# COMPACT_ATOMS: atom_id res chain seq x y z
N MET A 1 -53.26 -30.53 -11.34
CA MET A 1 -51.92 -30.45 -11.97
C MET A 1 -51.34 -29.09 -11.65
N THR A 2 -50.54 -28.96 -10.59
CA THR A 2 -49.87 -27.71 -10.23
C THR A 2 -48.47 -27.75 -10.81
N ASP A 3 -48.28 -26.97 -11.87
CA ASP A 3 -47.02 -26.86 -12.59
C ASP A 3 -46.00 -26.13 -11.69
N SER A 4 -44.98 -26.87 -11.24
CA SER A 4 -43.88 -26.35 -10.45
C SER A 4 -43.07 -25.38 -11.29
N THR A 5 -43.13 -24.09 -10.97
CA THR A 5 -42.26 -23.03 -11.47
C THR A 5 -40.81 -23.33 -11.07
N LYS A 6 -40.11 -24.12 -11.88
CA LYS A 6 -38.66 -24.33 -11.77
C LYS A 6 -37.95 -23.00 -12.02
N ALA A 7 -37.36 -22.43 -10.97
CA ALA A 7 -36.51 -21.25 -11.09
C ALA A 7 -35.42 -21.47 -12.16
N PRO A 8 -35.09 -20.45 -12.98
CA PRO A 8 -34.10 -20.57 -14.04
C PRO A 8 -32.73 -20.96 -13.45
N ARG A 9 -32.09 -21.98 -14.02
CA ARG A 9 -30.76 -22.46 -13.59
C ARG A 9 -29.73 -21.38 -13.91
N THR A 10 -29.28 -20.65 -12.89
CA THR A 10 -28.20 -19.66 -13.03
C THR A 10 -26.92 -20.35 -13.48
N THR A 11 -26.27 -19.82 -14.52
CA THR A 11 -24.99 -20.36 -14.99
C THR A 11 -23.87 -20.05 -14.01
N SER A 12 -22.75 -20.77 -14.08
CA SER A 12 -21.56 -20.48 -13.26
C SER A 12 -21.07 -19.04 -13.47
N ALA A 13 -21.07 -18.57 -14.72
CA ALA A 13 -20.68 -17.21 -15.09
C ALA A 13 -21.59 -16.15 -14.43
N GLN A 14 -22.91 -16.39 -14.41
CA GLN A 14 -23.86 -15.48 -13.74
C GLN A 14 -23.65 -15.44 -12.23
N ARG A 15 -23.37 -16.59 -11.60
CA ARG A 15 -23.05 -16.65 -10.16
C ARG A 15 -21.76 -15.90 -9.83
N GLN A 16 -20.73 -16.04 -10.64
CA GLN A 16 -19.49 -15.27 -10.47
C GLN A 16 -19.69 -13.77 -10.72
N ALA A 17 -20.50 -13.39 -11.71
CA ALA A 17 -20.82 -11.99 -11.97
C ALA A 17 -21.57 -11.36 -10.77
N ALA A 18 -22.56 -12.06 -10.23
CA ALA A 18 -23.30 -11.63 -9.05
C ALA A 18 -22.40 -11.52 -7.81
N LEU A 19 -21.49 -12.48 -7.61
CA LEU A 19 -20.50 -12.45 -6.53
C LEU A 19 -19.59 -11.21 -6.64
N ARG A 20 -19.05 -10.94 -7.84
CA ARG A 20 -18.20 -9.76 -8.09
C ARG A 20 -18.95 -8.45 -7.89
N GLN A 21 -20.23 -8.40 -8.26
CA GLN A 21 -21.06 -7.22 -8.04
C GLN A 21 -21.26 -6.95 -6.55
N ARG A 22 -21.54 -7.98 -5.75
CA ARG A 22 -21.63 -7.89 -4.28
C ARG A 22 -20.28 -7.50 -3.65
N ALA A 23 -19.19 -8.07 -4.12
CA ALA A 23 -17.85 -7.73 -3.62
C ALA A 23 -17.53 -6.24 -3.85
N ARG A 24 -17.93 -5.70 -5.00
CA ARG A 24 -17.78 -4.25 -5.28
C ARG A 24 -18.65 -3.41 -4.37
N SER A 25 -19.91 -3.77 -4.15
CA SER A 25 -20.81 -3.00 -3.27
C SER A 25 -20.27 -2.91 -1.84
N LEU A 26 -19.75 -4.03 -1.31
CA LEU A 26 -19.08 -4.08 0.00
C LEU A 26 -17.83 -3.19 0.06
N ALA A 27 -17.00 -3.21 -1.00
CA ALA A 27 -15.78 -2.41 -1.03
C ALA A 27 -16.05 -0.89 -1.06
N TYR A 28 -17.14 -0.44 -1.69
CA TYR A 28 -17.48 0.98 -1.78
C TYR A 28 -18.10 1.59 -0.50
N GLY A 29 -18.15 0.83 0.60
CA GLY A 29 -18.54 1.35 1.91
C GLY A 29 -20.04 1.45 2.08
N ILE A 30 -20.74 0.31 1.91
CA ILE A 30 -22.14 0.19 2.31
C ILE A 30 -22.18 -0.54 3.66
N ASP A 31 -22.95 0.04 4.57
CA ASP A 31 -23.45 -0.43 5.87
C ASP A 31 -22.79 -1.66 6.49
N ASP A 32 -22.32 -1.54 7.73
CA ASP A 32 -21.76 -2.63 8.54
C ASP A 32 -22.69 -3.86 8.65
N GLU A 33 -24.00 -3.68 8.41
CA GLU A 33 -24.99 -4.75 8.35
C GLU A 33 -24.83 -5.64 7.11
N ASP A 34 -24.49 -5.06 5.95
CA ASP A 34 -24.24 -5.80 4.72
C ASP A 34 -22.95 -6.63 4.83
N ILE A 35 -21.93 -6.10 5.52
CA ILE A 35 -20.69 -6.83 5.79
C ILE A 35 -20.96 -8.02 6.71
N ARG A 36 -21.72 -7.83 7.78
CA ARG A 36 -22.09 -8.88 8.74
C ARG A 36 -22.97 -9.98 8.14
N SER A 37 -23.83 -9.65 7.18
CA SER A 37 -24.70 -10.63 6.51
C SER A 37 -24.09 -11.26 5.25
N ALA A 38 -22.99 -10.71 4.72
CA ALA A 38 -22.33 -11.23 3.52
C ALA A 38 -21.71 -12.63 3.75
N PRO A 39 -21.70 -13.52 2.74
CA PRO A 39 -20.99 -14.80 2.84
C PRO A 39 -19.47 -14.60 2.77
N ASP A 40 -18.70 -15.52 3.38
CA ASP A 40 -17.23 -15.47 3.43
C ASP A 40 -16.58 -15.29 2.06
N THR A 41 -17.13 -15.95 1.04
CA THR A 41 -16.66 -15.84 -0.35
C THR A 41 -16.82 -14.44 -0.93
N ALA A 42 -17.85 -13.70 -0.53
CA ALA A 42 -18.03 -12.31 -0.95
C ALA A 42 -17.08 -11.36 -0.21
N LEU A 43 -16.84 -11.60 1.09
CA LEU A 43 -15.88 -10.84 1.90
C LEU A 43 -14.45 -11.00 1.37
N LEU A 44 -14.03 -12.23 1.04
CA LEU A 44 -12.71 -12.51 0.47
C LEU A 44 -12.51 -11.89 -0.92
N GLU A 45 -13.56 -11.80 -1.74
CA GLU A 45 -13.53 -11.11 -3.03
C GLU A 45 -13.57 -9.58 -2.90
N ALA A 46 -14.22 -9.04 -1.86
CA ALA A 46 -14.31 -7.61 -1.59
C ALA A 46 -12.97 -7.01 -1.13
N LEU A 47 -12.20 -7.76 -0.34
CA LEU A 47 -10.93 -7.32 0.22
C LEU A 47 -9.90 -6.84 -0.83
N PRO A 48 -9.59 -7.58 -1.92
CA PRO A 48 -8.69 -7.10 -2.97
C PRO A 48 -9.27 -5.96 -3.81
N VAL A 49 -10.60 -5.77 -3.82
CA VAL A 49 -11.23 -4.62 -4.48
C VAL A 49 -11.03 -3.36 -3.64
N ALA A 50 -11.34 -3.43 -2.34
CA ALA A 50 -11.12 -2.33 -1.39
C ALA A 50 -9.64 -1.93 -1.30
N PHE A 51 -8.73 -2.91 -1.31
CA PHE A 51 -7.28 -2.67 -1.34
C PHE A 51 -6.81 -1.93 -2.60
N ARG A 52 -7.26 -2.35 -3.79
CA ARG A 52 -6.93 -1.67 -5.05
C ARG A 52 -7.42 -0.23 -5.07
N ASN A 53 -8.56 0.03 -4.45
CA ASN A 53 -9.14 1.36 -4.31
C ASN A 53 -8.57 2.17 -3.13
N ARG A 54 -7.64 1.59 -2.35
CA ARG A 54 -7.02 2.20 -1.16
C ARG A 54 -8.02 2.65 -0.08
N GLN A 55 -9.13 1.94 0.05
CA GLN A 55 -10.20 2.26 0.99
C GLN A 55 -9.93 1.58 2.34
N THR A 56 -9.35 2.31 3.30
CA THR A 56 -8.90 1.75 4.58
C THR A 56 -10.05 1.28 5.47
N ALA A 57 -11.13 2.05 5.58
CA ALA A 57 -12.28 1.71 6.44
C ALA A 57 -13.00 0.42 5.99
N PRO A 58 -13.33 0.23 4.69
CA PRO A 58 -13.89 -1.05 4.22
C PRO A 58 -12.93 -2.23 4.39
N ILE A 59 -11.62 -2.04 4.19
CA ILE A 59 -10.63 -3.11 4.43
C ILE A 59 -10.67 -3.57 5.88
N GLU A 60 -10.69 -2.61 6.82
CA GLU A 60 -10.76 -2.88 8.24
C GLU A 60 -12.04 -3.65 8.60
N ALA A 61 -13.21 -3.14 8.21
CA ALA A 61 -14.50 -3.78 8.52
C ALA A 61 -14.59 -5.22 7.96
N ILE A 62 -14.17 -5.43 6.70
CA ILE A 62 -14.16 -6.76 6.08
C ILE A 62 -13.17 -7.70 6.80
N ALA A 63 -11.98 -7.21 7.16
CA ALA A 63 -10.97 -8.03 7.84
C ALA A 63 -11.40 -8.42 9.26
N ILE A 64 -12.05 -7.51 10.00
CA ILE A 64 -12.58 -7.76 11.34
C ILE A 64 -13.64 -8.88 11.27
N GLU A 65 -14.62 -8.76 10.37
CA GLU A 65 -15.69 -9.75 10.24
C GLU A 65 -15.14 -11.14 9.91
N LEU A 66 -14.19 -11.23 8.97
CA LEU A 66 -13.54 -12.50 8.63
C LEU A 66 -12.81 -13.13 9.83
N LEU A 67 -12.10 -12.32 10.61
CA LEU A 67 -11.38 -12.79 11.79
C LEU A 67 -12.34 -13.22 12.92
N LEU A 68 -13.44 -12.50 13.12
CA LEU A 68 -14.50 -12.87 14.07
C LEU A 68 -15.09 -14.24 13.72
N ARG A 69 -15.40 -14.48 12.43
CA ARG A 69 -15.94 -15.77 11.97
C ARG A 69 -14.96 -16.93 12.12
N LEU A 70 -13.66 -16.65 12.01
CA LEU A 70 -12.60 -17.63 12.27
C LEU A 70 -12.40 -17.93 13.78
N GLY A 71 -13.21 -17.33 14.66
CA GLY A 71 -13.12 -17.52 16.11
C GLY A 71 -11.86 -16.89 16.71
N ARG A 72 -11.17 -16.01 15.97
CA ARG A 72 -10.02 -15.27 16.49
C ARG A 72 -10.54 -14.03 17.20
N GLN A 73 -10.22 -13.90 18.50
CA GLN A 73 -10.45 -12.64 19.20
C GLN A 73 -9.56 -11.57 18.60
N VAL A 74 -10.18 -10.59 17.93
CA VAL A 74 -9.48 -9.43 17.38
C VAL A 74 -9.52 -8.32 18.41
N LYS A 75 -8.37 -7.96 18.95
CA LYS A 75 -8.21 -6.70 19.67
C LYS A 75 -7.78 -5.65 18.66
N ILE A 76 -8.73 -4.88 18.15
CA ILE A 76 -8.45 -3.73 17.30
C ILE A 76 -7.89 -2.67 18.23
N ILE A 77 -6.58 -2.43 18.13
CA ILE A 77 -5.97 -1.27 18.75
C ILE A 77 -6.14 -0.16 17.72
N PRO A 78 -6.98 0.86 17.97
CA PRO A 78 -6.98 2.04 17.13
C PRO A 78 -5.56 2.59 17.20
N VAL A 79 -4.83 2.46 16.10
CA VAL A 79 -3.64 3.27 15.90
C VAL A 79 -4.20 4.66 15.70
N GLU A 80 -4.28 5.45 16.78
CA GLU A 80 -4.33 6.89 16.63
C GLU A 80 -3.30 7.23 15.56
N PRO A 81 -3.64 8.04 14.53
CA PRO A 81 -2.63 8.47 13.58
C PRO A 81 -1.54 9.05 14.43
N SER A 82 -0.38 8.38 14.50
CA SER A 82 0.66 8.80 15.43
C SER A 82 0.91 10.25 15.10
N SER A 83 0.48 11.16 15.98
CA SER A 83 1.12 12.44 16.08
C SER A 83 2.54 12.04 16.38
N VAL A 84 3.38 12.10 15.34
CA VAL A 84 4.79 11.78 15.45
C VAL A 84 5.38 12.91 16.28
N THR A 85 5.11 12.91 17.57
CA THR A 85 5.92 13.60 18.56
C THR A 85 7.17 12.76 18.66
N VAL A 86 8.14 13.11 17.83
CA VAL A 86 9.51 12.64 17.94
C VAL A 86 10.01 13.13 19.29
N THR A 87 9.93 12.29 20.31
CA THR A 87 10.66 12.53 21.55
C THR A 87 12.13 12.25 21.23
N PRO A 88 13.01 13.26 21.28
CA PRO A 88 14.40 13.10 20.89
C PRO A 88 15.12 12.25 21.94
N ILE A 89 15.82 11.22 21.46
CA ILE A 89 16.81 10.50 22.27
C ILE A 89 18.17 11.08 21.84
N ASP A 90 18.64 12.11 22.54
CA ASP A 90 20.06 12.44 22.62
C ASP A 90 20.75 11.29 23.39
N ALA A 91 21.94 10.79 23.06
CA ALA A 91 23.05 11.33 22.29
C ALA A 91 23.77 10.15 21.60
N THR A 92 24.31 10.27 20.39
CA THR A 92 25.59 10.95 20.16
C THR A 92 25.70 11.36 18.69
N SER A 93 25.89 12.66 18.45
CA SER A 93 26.34 13.32 17.21
C SER A 93 25.67 12.85 15.91
N GLY A 94 24.66 13.50 15.36
CA GLY A 94 24.54 14.95 15.21
C GLY A 94 24.46 15.28 13.72
N ALA A 95 23.27 15.12 13.14
CA ALA A 95 22.78 15.88 11.99
C ALA A 95 21.38 15.39 11.62
N SER A 96 20.41 16.23 11.95
CA SER A 96 19.01 16.24 11.54
C SER A 96 18.65 15.38 10.33
N ALA A 97 17.62 14.54 10.52
CA ALA A 97 16.92 13.82 9.48
C ALA A 97 16.20 14.79 8.53
N THR A 98 16.95 15.42 7.63
CA THR A 98 16.43 15.82 6.31
C THR A 98 16.13 14.51 5.58
N ARG A 99 14.85 14.23 5.38
CA ARG A 99 14.30 13.01 4.77
C ARG A 99 14.66 12.95 3.27
N GLY A 100 15.94 12.76 2.95
CA GLY A 100 16.51 12.76 1.61
C GLY A 100 18.02 12.58 1.63
N TYR A 101 18.60 12.11 0.52
CA TYR A 101 20.06 12.22 0.32
C TYR A 101 20.43 13.71 0.26
N PRO A 102 21.60 14.14 0.76
CA PRO A 102 22.06 15.52 0.61
C PRO A 102 21.98 15.97 -0.85
N ILE A 103 21.64 17.24 -1.11
CA ILE A 103 21.49 17.75 -2.48
C ILE A 103 22.77 17.57 -3.31
N GLU A 104 23.93 17.72 -2.67
CA GLU A 104 25.26 17.47 -3.24
C GLU A 104 25.40 16.03 -3.76
N VAL A 105 24.84 15.06 -3.04
CA VAL A 105 24.89 13.63 -3.39
C VAL A 105 23.90 13.31 -4.49
N GLN A 106 22.75 14.00 -4.51
CA GLN A 106 21.78 13.90 -5.61
C GLN A 106 22.37 14.49 -6.89
N GLN A 107 22.99 15.66 -6.82
CA GLN A 107 23.68 16.32 -7.94
C GLN A 107 24.83 15.47 -8.46
N LEU A 108 25.71 14.98 -7.57
CA LEU A 108 26.79 14.07 -7.97
C LEU A 108 26.27 12.83 -8.68
N ALA A 109 25.23 12.19 -8.16
CA ALA A 109 24.67 11.00 -8.78
C ALA A 109 24.04 11.28 -10.15
N VAL A 110 23.43 12.46 -10.32
CA VAL A 110 22.88 12.93 -11.60
C VAL A 110 23.99 13.26 -12.59
N ASP A 111 25.05 13.93 -12.16
CA ASP A 111 26.20 14.29 -13.00
C ASP A 111 26.97 13.05 -13.45
N MET A 112 27.21 12.10 -12.54
CA MET A 112 27.84 10.83 -12.90
C MET A 112 26.97 10.01 -13.87
N ALA A 113 25.64 10.05 -13.72
CA ALA A 113 24.74 9.43 -14.67
C ALA A 113 24.74 10.13 -16.04
N ALA A 114 24.83 11.47 -16.07
CA ALA A 114 24.97 12.25 -17.29
C ALA A 114 26.30 11.98 -18.02
N GLN A 115 27.36 11.68 -17.26
CA GLN A 115 28.66 11.23 -17.78
C GLN A 115 28.66 9.75 -18.24
N GLY A 116 27.52 9.05 -18.18
CA GLY A 116 27.40 7.66 -18.62
C GLY A 116 28.00 6.63 -17.67
N ARG A 117 28.24 6.98 -16.40
CA ARG A 117 28.74 6.02 -15.40
C ARG A 117 27.71 4.94 -15.09
N SER A 118 28.20 3.75 -14.78
CA SER A 118 27.36 2.60 -14.47
C SER A 118 26.75 2.72 -13.06
N SER A 119 25.55 2.15 -12.87
CA SER A 119 24.87 2.16 -11.56
C SER A 119 25.70 1.63 -10.38
N PRO A 120 26.55 0.59 -10.53
CA PRO A 120 27.44 0.14 -9.46
C PRO A 120 28.52 1.18 -9.08
N GLU A 121 29.05 1.93 -10.04
CA GLU A 121 30.04 2.98 -9.78
C GLU A 121 29.39 4.15 -9.02
N ILE A 122 28.20 4.56 -9.43
CA ILE A 122 27.44 5.62 -8.77
C ILE A 122 27.07 5.20 -7.34
N HIS A 123 26.65 3.94 -7.14
CA HIS A 123 26.39 3.40 -5.81
C HIS A 123 27.63 3.46 -4.90
N LYS A 124 28.79 3.06 -5.43
CA LYS A 124 30.05 3.10 -4.68
C LYS A 124 30.46 4.52 -4.31
N ALA A 125 30.27 5.48 -5.22
CA ALA A 125 30.55 6.90 -4.95
C ALA A 125 29.64 7.48 -3.86
N ILE A 126 28.33 7.20 -3.92
CA ILE A 126 27.36 7.65 -2.91
C ILE A 126 27.67 7.02 -1.54
N LEU A 127 28.01 5.72 -1.51
CA LEU A 127 28.38 5.01 -0.29
C LEU A 127 29.66 5.60 0.33
N ALA A 128 30.65 5.96 -0.48
CA ALA A 128 31.88 6.58 -0.01
C ALA A 128 31.67 7.97 0.59
N MET A 129 30.67 8.72 0.10
CA MET A 129 30.37 10.07 0.59
C MET A 129 29.50 10.12 1.85
N VAL A 130 28.47 9.28 1.96
CA VAL A 130 27.43 9.41 3.01
C VAL A 130 27.32 8.15 3.87
N GLY A 131 28.08 7.10 3.57
CA GLY A 131 27.99 5.80 4.25
C GLY A 131 26.67 5.05 4.00
N ARG A 132 25.76 5.62 3.19
CA ARG A 132 24.46 5.05 2.82
C ARG A 132 24.22 5.29 1.33
N ALA A 133 23.72 4.29 0.60
CA ALA A 133 23.41 4.39 -0.83
C ALA A 133 22.08 3.67 -1.15
N PRO A 134 21.32 4.13 -2.17
CA PRO A 134 20.12 3.42 -2.62
C PRO A 134 20.54 2.10 -3.24
N ALA A 135 19.76 1.02 -3.07
CA ALA A 135 20.05 -0.24 -3.74
C ALA A 135 20.28 -0.05 -5.25
N VAL A 136 21.27 -0.75 -5.83
CA VAL A 136 21.69 -0.60 -7.24
C VAL A 136 20.52 -0.75 -8.21
N SER A 137 19.57 -1.65 -7.92
CA SER A 137 18.34 -1.88 -8.70
C SER A 137 17.35 -0.71 -8.67
N ASN A 138 17.41 0.12 -7.63
CA ASN A 138 16.55 1.29 -7.45
C ASN A 138 17.26 2.62 -7.79
N LEU A 139 18.57 2.58 -8.06
CA LEU A 139 19.37 3.78 -8.28
C LEU A 139 18.94 4.58 -9.51
N SER A 140 18.63 3.92 -10.63
CA SER A 140 18.13 4.59 -11.83
C SER A 140 16.77 5.28 -11.60
N LYS A 141 15.92 4.71 -10.75
CA LYS A 141 14.64 5.34 -10.34
C LYS A 141 14.89 6.54 -9.41
N ALA A 142 15.86 6.42 -8.50
CA ALA A 142 16.26 7.50 -7.60
C ALA A 142 16.82 8.69 -8.39
N ILE A 143 17.75 8.44 -9.33
CA ILE A 143 18.33 9.47 -10.21
C ILE A 143 17.25 10.17 -11.03
N ARG A 144 16.33 9.42 -11.66
CA ARG A 144 15.21 10.02 -12.42
C ARG A 144 14.33 10.91 -11.52
N ARG A 145 14.09 10.49 -10.28
CA ARG A 145 13.33 11.29 -9.30
C ARG A 145 14.09 12.55 -8.89
N TRP A 146 15.42 12.49 -8.73
CA TRP A 146 16.25 13.65 -8.41
C TRP A 146 16.37 14.63 -9.58
N GLN A 147 16.38 14.15 -10.82
CA GLN A 147 16.29 14.99 -12.02
C GLN A 147 14.93 15.72 -12.14
N SER A 148 13.86 15.11 -11.63
CA SER A 148 12.49 15.63 -11.75
C SER A 148 12.06 16.50 -10.56
N ALA A 149 12.82 16.53 -9.48
CA ALA A 149 12.54 17.37 -8.33
C ALA A 149 13.09 18.78 -8.63
N PRO A 150 12.24 19.80 -8.84
CA PRO A 150 12.73 21.16 -9.03
C PRO A 150 13.46 21.59 -7.76
N VAL A 151 14.72 21.97 -7.93
CA VAL A 151 15.49 22.74 -6.94
C VAL A 151 14.66 23.99 -6.64
N ALA A 152 14.01 24.03 -5.48
CA ALA A 152 13.39 25.26 -5.01
C ALA A 152 14.53 26.27 -4.73
N PRO A 153 14.45 27.51 -5.26
CA PRO A 153 15.42 28.56 -4.98
C PRO A 153 15.40 28.99 -3.51
#